data_AF-A0A3M3E300-F1
#
_entry.id   AF-A0A3M3E300-F1
#
_cell.length_a   1.000
_cell.length_b   1.000
_cell.length_c   1.000
_cell.angle_alpha   90.00
_cell.angle_beta   90.00
_cell.angle_gamma   90.00
#
_symmetry.space_group_name_H-M   'P 1'
#
loop_
_entity.id
_entity.type
_entity.pdbx_description
1 polymer ?
#
loop_
_entity_poly.entity_id
_entity_poly.type
_entity_poly.pdbx_seq_one_letter_code
_entity_poly.pdbx_strand_id
1 'polypeptide(L)' 'MAPRPGQYRPLPGTHPRSSSMSVSLRSVDGQDEAGILREIQSALRDLRFGAVEITVHNAQVVQIERKEKFRLQQPSHKPG' A
#
# COMPACT_ATOMS: atom_id res chain seq x y z
N MET A 1 -56.04 28.64 -26.12
CA MET A 1 -54.79 29.37 -26.46
C MET A 1 -53.63 28.49 -26.05
N ALA A 2 -52.94 27.85 -27.00
CA ALA A 2 -51.87 26.88 -26.72
C ALA A 2 -50.50 27.56 -26.60
N PRO A 3 -49.61 27.15 -25.67
CA PRO A 3 -48.26 27.72 -25.57
C PRO A 3 -47.33 27.19 -26.68
N ARG A 4 -46.41 28.06 -27.13
CA ARG A 4 -45.49 27.84 -28.25
C ARG A 4 -44.31 26.92 -27.87
N PRO A 5 -43.80 26.11 -28.81
CA PRO A 5 -42.60 25.30 -28.60
C PRO A 5 -41.36 26.20 -28.65
N GLY A 6 -40.50 26.17 -27.61
CA GLY A 6 -39.21 26.86 -27.69
C GLY A 6 -38.53 27.33 -26.41
N GLN A 7 -39.08 27.09 -25.21
CA GLN A 7 -38.36 27.46 -23.97
C GLN A 7 -38.38 26.33 -22.95
N TYR A 8 -37.39 25.45 -23.04
CA TYR A 8 -37.05 24.54 -21.94
C TYR A 8 -36.39 25.35 -20.83
N ARG A 9 -37.10 25.50 -19.71
CA ARG A 9 -36.55 26.03 -18.45
C ARG A 9 -35.68 24.95 -17.81
N PRO A 10 -34.39 25.17 -17.53
CA PRO A 10 -33.56 24.15 -16.89
C PRO A 10 -34.03 23.92 -15.45
N LEU A 11 -34.16 22.66 -15.06
CA LEU A 11 -34.51 22.24 -13.71
C LEU A 11 -33.31 22.46 -12.76
N PRO A 12 -33.52 22.91 -11.50
CA PRO A 12 -32.46 22.98 -10.52
C PRO A 12 -32.20 21.57 -9.98
N GLY A 13 -31.05 20.98 -10.31
CA GLY A 13 -30.71 19.63 -9.85
C GLY A 13 -29.48 19.02 -10.50
N THR A 14 -28.41 19.79 -10.71
CA THR A 14 -27.10 19.21 -11.03
C THR A 14 -26.39 18.86 -9.73
N HIS A 15 -26.43 17.57 -9.39
CA HIS A 15 -25.53 16.97 -8.43
C HIS A 15 -24.07 17.27 -8.84
N PRO A 16 -23.17 17.65 -7.92
CA PRO A 16 -21.75 17.62 -8.20
C PRO A 16 -21.37 16.15 -8.42
N ARG A 17 -21.20 15.73 -9.68
CA ARG A 17 -20.61 14.44 -10.02
C ARG A 17 -19.18 14.47 -9.48
N SER A 18 -18.97 13.66 -8.44
CA SER A 18 -17.71 13.15 -7.90
C SER A 18 -16.47 13.76 -8.53
N SER A 19 -15.71 14.49 -7.71
CA SER A 19 -14.28 14.68 -7.91
C SER A 19 -13.66 13.34 -8.27
N SER A 20 -13.40 13.15 -9.57
CA SER A 20 -12.47 12.13 -10.04
C SER A 20 -11.13 12.59 -9.50
N MET A 21 -10.75 12.04 -8.34
CA MET A 21 -9.40 12.09 -7.85
C MET A 21 -8.58 11.21 -8.79
N SER A 22 -8.21 11.76 -9.94
CA SER A 22 -7.20 11.18 -10.81
C SER A 22 -5.91 11.20 -10.01
N VAL A 23 -5.63 10.09 -9.32
CA VAL A 23 -4.33 9.82 -8.71
C VAL A 23 -3.30 10.02 -9.81
N SER A 24 -2.50 11.06 -9.65
CA SER A 24 -1.42 11.42 -10.55
C SER A 24 -0.40 10.27 -10.58
N LEU A 25 -0.54 9.36 -11.54
CA LEU A 25 0.41 8.28 -11.85
C LEU A 25 1.72 8.79 -12.49
N ARG A 26 2.21 9.95 -12.04
CA ARG A 26 3.33 10.65 -12.68
C ARG A 26 4.52 10.73 -11.75
N SER A 27 5.19 9.58 -11.61
CA SER A 27 6.57 9.34 -11.11
C SER A 27 6.59 8.20 -10.08
N VAL A 28 6.31 6.97 -10.52
CA VAL A 28 6.10 5.79 -9.63
C VAL A 28 7.13 4.66 -9.85
N ASP A 29 8.33 4.98 -10.35
CA ASP A 29 9.35 3.94 -10.57
C ASP A 29 10.49 4.09 -9.56
N GLY A 30 11.16 5.25 -9.55
CA GLY A 30 12.24 5.52 -8.58
C GLY A 30 11.77 5.86 -7.16
N GLN A 31 10.55 6.38 -6.98
CA GLN A 31 9.99 6.60 -5.63
C GLN A 31 9.58 5.27 -5.00
N ASP A 32 9.12 4.33 -5.82
CA ASP A 32 8.68 3.01 -5.41
C ASP A 32 9.89 2.13 -5.06
N GLU A 33 10.98 2.17 -5.82
CA GLU A 33 12.22 1.48 -5.46
C GLU A 33 12.78 1.98 -4.11
N ALA A 34 12.89 3.30 -3.93
CA ALA A 34 13.35 3.88 -2.67
C ALA A 34 12.43 3.52 -1.49
N GLY A 35 11.11 3.44 -1.74
CA GLY A 35 10.11 2.98 -0.78
C GLY A 35 10.32 1.52 -0.38
N ILE A 36 10.50 0.63 -1.36
CA ILE A 36 10.75 -0.80 -1.15
C ILE A 36 12.03 -1.01 -0.34
N LEU A 37 13.13 -0.35 -0.73
CA LEU A 37 14.41 -0.46 -0.01
C LEU A 37 14.29 0.01 1.43
N ARG A 38 13.53 1.08 1.69
CA ARG A 38 13.27 1.56 3.04
C ARG A 38 12.49 0.55 3.87
N GLU A 39 11.47 -0.09 3.30
CA GLU A 39 10.70 -1.12 4.00
C GLU A 39 11.55 -2.36 4.30
N ILE A 40 12.41 -2.79 3.37
CA ILE A 40 13.35 -3.89 3.62
C ILE A 40 14.32 -3.53 4.76
N GLN A 41 14.88 -2.32 4.75
CA GLN A 41 15.75 -1.86 5.84
C GLN A 41 15.00 -1.82 7.18
N SER A 42 13.75 -1.34 7.18
CA SER A 42 12.89 -1.32 8.36
C SER A 42 12.63 -2.72 8.91
N ALA A 43 12.31 -3.68 8.04
CA ALA A 43 12.08 -5.07 8.40
C ALA A 43 13.32 -5.76 9.00
N LEU A 44 14.52 -5.40 8.52
CA LEU A 44 15.79 -5.97 8.98
C LEU A 44 16.32 -5.35 10.27
N ARG A 45 16.09 -4.05 10.51
CA ARG A 45 16.78 -3.26 11.56
C ARG A 45 16.69 -3.87 12.97
N ASP A 46 15.53 -4.42 13.33
CA ASP A 46 15.28 -4.96 14.66
C ASP A 46 15.18 -6.50 14.68
N LEU A 47 15.46 -7.17 13.56
CA LEU A 47 15.34 -8.62 13.45
C LEU A 47 16.62 -9.29 13.99
N ARG A 48 16.54 -9.87 15.18
CA ARG A 48 17.73 -10.49 15.82
C ARG A 48 18.03 -11.90 15.33
N PHE A 49 16.99 -12.73 15.23
CA PHE A 49 17.11 -14.10 14.75
C PHE A 49 15.82 -14.42 14.00
N GLY A 50 15.90 -14.68 12.70
CA GLY A 50 14.70 -14.82 11.88
C GLY A 50 14.99 -14.73 10.38
N ALA A 51 13.96 -14.42 9.62
CA ALA A 51 14.04 -14.20 8.18
C ALA A 51 13.17 -13.02 7.75
N VAL A 52 13.58 -12.35 6.67
CA VAL A 52 12.72 -11.47 5.87
C VAL A 52 12.48 -12.16 4.53
N GLU A 53 11.23 -12.34 4.15
CA GLU A 53 10.82 -12.98 2.90
C GLU A 53 10.20 -11.94 1.98
N ILE A 54 10.63 -11.93 0.72
CA ILE A 54 10.16 -10.98 -0.30
C ILE A 54 9.48 -11.79 -1.39
N THR A 55 8.23 -11.44 -1.70
CA THR A 55 7.49 -12.04 -2.81
C THR A 55 7.52 -11.08 -3.99
N VAL A 56 8.01 -11.58 -5.13
CA VAL A 56 8.10 -10.83 -6.37
C VAL A 56 7.20 -11.48 -7.41
N HIS A 57 6.19 -10.75 -7.90
CA HIS A 57 5.33 -11.17 -9.00
C HIS A 57 5.48 -10.16 -10.15
N ASN A 58 5.61 -10.64 -11.40
CA ASN A 58 5.79 -9.79 -12.58
C ASN A 58 6.96 -8.77 -12.45
N ALA A 59 8.09 -9.21 -11.89
CA ALA A 59 9.25 -8.36 -11.58
C ALA A 59 8.96 -7.19 -10.61
N GLN A 60 7.84 -7.23 -9.88
CA GLN A 60 7.47 -6.25 -8.86
C GLN A 60 7.40 -6.90 -7.49
N VAL A 61 7.96 -6.23 -6.48
CA VAL A 61 7.80 -6.65 -5.09
C VAL A 61 6.35 -6.41 -4.68
N VAL A 62 5.64 -7.48 -4.33
CA VAL A 62 4.23 -7.44 -3.94
C VAL A 62 4.02 -7.71 -2.46
N GLN A 63 5.02 -8.28 -1.78
CA GLN A 63 4.96 -8.58 -0.36
C GLN A 63 6.36 -8.56 0.27
N ILE A 64 6.42 -8.10 1.51
CA ILE A 64 7.57 -8.19 2.40
C ILE A 64 7.05 -8.73 3.73
N GLU A 65 7.58 -9.85 4.19
CA GLU A 65 7.18 -10.50 5.45
C GLU A 65 8.38 -10.67 6.38
N ARG A 66 8.21 -10.36 7.68
CA ARG A 66 9.24 -10.53 8.71
C ARG A 66 8.85 -11.67 9.65
N LYS A 67 9.73 -12.67 9.77
CA LYS A 67 9.58 -13.82 10.68
C LYS A 67 10.68 -13.80 11.73
N GLU A 68 10.39 -13.28 12.92
CA GLU A 68 11.30 -13.34 14.06
C GLU A 68 11.12 -14.63 14.87
N LYS A 69 12.23 -15.20 15.31
CA LYS A 69 12.29 -16.42 16.13
C LYS A 69 13.03 -16.10 17.43
N PHE A 70 12.43 -16.46 18.55
CA PHE A 70 13.06 -16.33 19.86
C PHE A 70 13.57 -17.69 20.30
N ARG A 71 14.89 -17.81 20.51
CA ARG A 71 15.44 -18.98 21.19
C ARG A 71 15.24 -18.77 22.69
N LEU A 72 14.25 -19.46 23.24
CA LEU A 72 14.18 -19.65 24.69
C LEU A 72 15.39 -20.52 25.05
N GLN A 73 16.43 -19.94 25.64
CA GLN A 73 17.54 -20.72 26.16
C GLN A 73 16.94 -21.74 27.13
N GLN A 74 17.20 -23.04 26.92
CA GLN A 74 16.93 -24.01 27.97
C GLN A 74 17.73 -23.56 29.19
N PRO A 75 17.13 -23.51 30.39
CA PRO A 75 17.88 -23.23 31.60
C PRO A 75 19.02 -24.22 31.63
N SER A 76 20.24 -23.70 31.63
CA SER A 76 21.48 -24.46 31.69
C SER A 76 21.39 -25.38 32.90
N HIS A 77 20.93 -26.62 32.69
CA HIS A 77 21.02 -27.66 33.69
C HIS A 77 22.51 -27.98 33.73
N LYS A 78 23.21 -27.40 34.71
CA LYS A 78 24.49 -27.91 35.20
C LYS A 78 24.14 -29.04 36.17
N PRO A 79 24.17 -30.32 35.77
CA PRO A 79 24.30 -31.40 36.73
C PRO A 79 25.79 -31.54 37.10
N GLY A 80 26.07 -31.62 38.41
CA GLY A 80 27.32 -32.15 38.97
C GLY A 80 28.40 -31.11 39.23
#